data_AF-A0A2N2DUC1-F1
#
_entry.id   AF-A0A2N2DUC1-F1
#
_cell.length_a   1.000
_cell.length_b   1.000
_cell.length_c   1.000
_cell.angle_alpha   90.00
_cell.angle_beta   90.00
_cell.angle_gamma   90.00
#
_symmetry.space_group_name_H-M   'P 1'
#
loop_
_entity.id
_entity.type
_entity.pdbx_description
1 polymer ?
#
loop_
_entity_poly.entity_id
_entity_poly.type
_entity_poly.pdbx_seq_one_letter_code
_entity_poly.pdbx_strand_id
1 'polypeptide(L)' 'MENSCGSKLTCERLNEKKSSRITDRMFNVDITNRDDWEKIIDFLCQAMGKFEKAIKEPLKKAATNT' A
#
# COMPACT_ATOMS: atom_id res chain seq x y z
N MET A 1 13.04 -6.06 10.54
CA MET A 1 13.34 -5.06 9.48
C MET A 1 12.05 -4.31 9.22
N GLU A 2 11.89 -3.14 9.84
CA GLU A 2 10.59 -2.44 9.92
C GLU A 2 10.62 -1.07 9.21
N ASN A 3 11.56 -0.85 8.29
CA ASN A 3 11.87 0.50 7.76
C ASN A 3 11.75 0.66 6.24
N SER A 4 11.16 -0.30 5.52
CA SER A 4 11.06 -0.21 4.04
C SER A 4 9.70 0.27 3.52
N CYS A 5 8.78 0.69 4.39
CA CYS A 5 7.55 1.33 3.96
C CYS A 5 7.78 2.83 3.92
N GLY A 6 8.12 3.37 2.75
CA GLY A 6 8.42 4.79 2.55
C GLY A 6 7.34 5.65 3.21
N SER A 7 7.79 6.50 4.15
CA SER A 7 7.20 7.53 5.04
C SER A 7 5.69 7.81 5.13
N LYS A 8 4.82 7.20 4.34
CA LYS A 8 3.36 7.41 4.26
C LYS A 8 2.55 6.11 4.17
N LEU A 9 3.20 4.96 4.01
CA LEU A 9 2.56 3.66 3.93
C LEU A 9 2.61 2.95 5.29
N THR A 10 1.46 2.59 5.84
CA THR A 10 1.38 1.81 7.08
C THR A 10 1.55 0.33 6.75
N CYS A 11 2.63 -0.29 7.21
CA CYS A 11 2.85 -1.73 7.09
C CYS A 11 2.61 -2.39 8.45
N GLU A 12 1.58 -3.22 8.54
CA GLU A 12 1.22 -3.96 9.75
C GLU A 12 1.48 -5.44 9.53
N ARG A 13 2.32 -6.05 10.37
CA ARG A 13 2.47 -7.50 10.42
C ARG A 13 1.29 -8.08 11.17
N LEU A 14 0.45 -8.84 10.49
CA LEU A 14 -0.69 -9.52 11.10
C LEU A 14 -0.14 -10.76 11.82
N ASN A 15 0.28 -10.65 13.08
CA ASN A 15 0.93 -11.76 13.81
C ASN A 15 0.08 -13.05 13.90
N GLU A 16 -1.23 -12.95 13.68
CA GLU A 16 -2.18 -14.07 13.73
C GLU A 16 -2.19 -14.92 12.44
N LYS A 17 -1.65 -14.41 11.32
CA LYS A 17 -1.51 -15.14 10.06
C LYS A 17 -0.09 -14.94 9.51
N LYS A 18 0.43 -15.83 8.68
CA LYS A 18 1.70 -15.57 7.94
C LYS A 18 1.47 -14.52 6.84
N SER A 19 0.92 -13.36 7.19
CA SER A 19 0.53 -12.29 6.28
C SER A 19 0.93 -10.93 6.83
N SER A 20 1.11 -9.97 5.94
CA SER A 20 1.44 -8.58 6.26
C SER A 20 0.56 -7.70 5.39
N ARG A 21 0.08 -6.58 5.95
CA ARG A 21 -0.82 -5.65 5.27
C ARG A 21 -0.11 -4.32 5.08
N ILE A 22 -0.06 -3.85 3.83
CA ILE A 22 0.42 -2.52 3.46
C ILE A 22 -0.81 -1.67 3.15
N THR A 23 -0.90 -0.46 3.70
CA THR A 23 -2.05 0.45 3.53
C THR A 23 -1.56 1.87 3.27
N ASP A 24 -2.09 2.51 2.22
CA ASP A 24 -2.07 3.97 2.03
C ASP A 24 -3.53 4.44 2.19
N ARG A 25 -3.77 5.51 2.95
CA ARG A 25 -5.15 6.00 3.19
C ARG A 25 -5.23 7.49 2.94
N MET A 26 -6.20 7.87 2.12
CA MET A 26 -6.63 9.26 1.94
C MET A 26 -7.78 9.56 2.91
N PHE A 27 -7.70 10.68 3.61
CA PHE A 27 -8.74 11.19 4.50
C PHE A 27 -9.38 12.44 3.89
N ASN A 28 -10.58 12.79 4.33
CA ASN A 28 -11.31 13.99 3.89
C ASN A 28 -11.72 13.98 2.40
N VAL A 29 -12.15 12.81 1.91
CA VAL A 29 -12.82 12.63 0.62
C VAL A 29 -14.08 11.81 0.83
N ASP A 30 -15.12 12.09 0.06
CA ASP A 30 -16.36 11.32 0.09
C ASP A 30 -16.56 10.56 -1.22
N ILE A 31 -16.74 9.23 -1.15
CA ILE A 31 -16.90 8.39 -2.35
C ILE A 31 -18.24 8.60 -3.06
N THR A 32 -19.24 9.16 -2.36
CA THR A 32 -20.55 9.47 -2.95
C THR A 32 -20.55 10.83 -3.63
N ASN A 33 -19.60 11.71 -3.26
CA ASN A 33 -19.34 13.00 -3.89
C ASN A 33 -18.52 12.84 -5.17
N ARG A 34 -19.14 13.13 -6.33
CA ARG A 34 -18.49 12.99 -7.64
C ARG A 34 -17.32 13.95 -7.85
N ASP A 35 -17.32 15.12 -7.21
CA ASP A 35 -16.21 16.08 -7.30
C ASP A 35 -14.93 15.54 -6.63
N ASP A 36 -15.06 14.60 -5.69
CA ASP A 36 -13.93 13.95 -5.05
C ASP A 36 -13.40 12.75 -5.83
N TRP A 37 -14.12 12.28 -6.86
CA TRP A 37 -13.72 11.11 -7.64
C TRP A 37 -12.39 11.31 -8.36
N GLU A 38 -12.14 12.50 -8.92
CA GLU A 38 -10.86 12.79 -9.58
C GLU A 38 -9.70 12.70 -8.57
N LYS A 39 -9.90 13.21 -7.36
CA LYS A 39 -8.89 13.14 -6.29
C LYS A 39 -8.65 11.71 -5.84
N ILE A 40 -9.70 10.90 -5.74
CA ILE A 40 -9.61 9.47 -5.39
C ILE A 40 -8.87 8.70 -6.47
N ILE A 41 -9.18 8.94 -7.75
CA ILE A 41 -8.52 8.27 -8.89
C ILE A 41 -7.03 8.63 -8.92
N ASP A 42 -6.69 9.91 -8.81
CA ASP A 42 -5.30 10.37 -8.78
C ASP A 42 -4.52 9.73 -7.61
N PHE A 43 -5.13 9.70 -6.42
CA PHE A 43 -4.56 9.02 -5.27
C PHE A 43 -4.31 7.53 -5.53
N LEU A 44 -5.28 6.81 -6.10
CA LEU A 44 -5.16 5.38 -6.39
C LEU A 44 -4.07 5.10 -7.43
N CYS A 45 -3.98 5.91 -8.49
CA CYS A 45 -2.94 5.83 -9.50
C CYS A 45 -1.55 6.01 -8.89
N GLN A 46 -1.36 6.99 -8.01
CA GLN A 46 -0.09 7.21 -7.31
C GLN A 46 0.20 6.10 -6.29
N ALA A 47 -0.81 5.61 -5.57
CA ALA A 47 -0.66 4.56 -4.58
C ALA A 47 -0.20 3.25 -5.23
N MET A 48 -0.71 2.89 -6.41
CA MET A 48 -0.29 1.67 -7.14
C MET A 48 1.22 1.60 -7.36
N GLY A 49 1.86 2.70 -7.78
CA GLY A 49 3.30 2.73 -7.99
C GLY A 49 4.11 2.51 -6.70
N LYS A 50 3.59 2.97 -5.57
CA LYS A 50 4.21 2.71 -4.25
C LYS A 50 4.00 1.26 -3.82
N PHE A 51 2.81 0.72 -4.02
CA PHE A 51 2.47 -0.67 -3.70
C PHE A 51 3.32 -1.65 -4.51
N GLU A 52 3.46 -1.44 -5.83
CA GLU A 52 4.31 -2.28 -6.66
C GLU A 52 5.73 -2.33 -6.09
N LYS A 53 6.34 -1.16 -5.81
CA LYS A 53 7.70 -1.10 -5.25
C LYS A 53 7.80 -1.77 -3.88
N ALA A 54 6.80 -1.57 -3.01
CA ALA A 54 6.79 -2.12 -1.67
C ALA A 54 6.60 -3.65 -1.65
N ILE A 55 5.92 -4.23 -2.64
CA ILE A 55 5.63 -5.68 -2.71
C ILE A 55 6.66 -6.42 -3.57
N LYS A 56 7.11 -5.84 -4.68
CA LYS A 56 7.96 -6.51 -5.68
C LYS A 56 9.28 -7.01 -5.12
N GLU A 57 9.97 -6.18 -4.33
CA GLU A 57 11.23 -6.55 -3.70
C GLU A 57 11.08 -7.68 -2.66
N PRO A 58 10.18 -7.60 -1.66
CA PRO A 58 10.00 -8.69 -0.72
C PRO A 58 9.42 -9.96 -1.37
N LEU A 59 8.55 -9.83 -2.39
CA LEU A 59 8.01 -10.97 -3.13
C LEU A 59 9.10 -11.71 -3.90
N LYS A 60 9.99 -10.97 -4.59
CA LYS A 60 11.14 -11.55 -5.29
C LYS A 60 12.05 -12.32 -4.31
N LYS A 61 12.34 -11.72 -3.15
CA LYS A 61 13.12 -12.39 -2.10
C LYS A 61 12.44 -13.66 -1.57
N ALA A 62 11.12 -13.64 -1.41
CA ALA A 62 10.37 -14.82 -0.97
C ALA A 62 10.35 -15.94 -2.04
N ALA A 63 10.21 -15.58 -3.32
CA ALA A 63 10.15 -16.53 -4.43
C ALA A 63 11.50 -17.20 -4.74
N THR A 64 12.62 -16.51 -4.48
CA THR A 64 13.97 -17.04 -4.77
C THR A 64 14.51 -17.93 -3.66
N ASN A 65 13.80 -18.07 -2.53
CA ASN A 65 14.23 -18.85 -1.36
C ASN A 65 13.57 -20.26 -1.31
N THR A 66 13.29 -20.84 -2.48
CA THR A 66 12.85 -22.23 -2.69
C THR A 66 13.94 -23.01 -3.41
#